data_AF-A0A5N7J0R5-F1
#
_entry.id   AF-A0A5N7J0R5-F1
#
_cell.length_a   1.000
_cell.length_b   1.000
_cell.length_c   1.000
_cell.angle_alpha   90.00
_cell.angle_beta   90.00
_cell.angle_gamma   90.00
#
_symmetry.space_group_name_H-M   'P 1'
#
loop_
_entity.id
_entity.type
_entity.pdbx_description
1 polymer ?
#
loop_
_entity_poly.entity_id
_entity_poly.type
_entity_poly.pdbx_seq_one_letter_code
_entity_poly.pdbx_strand_id
1 'polypeptide(L)'
;MGDHLLEKHVGKSEQELLERLKNQPKISGSSSFSGENIAEDVCYKVLCDKNNKIKINEWLSDSKKGNKLVVDYKGIEEDLIGIGVKRGESSAKDMYNGMIVLKKDGKGGYYILTGYPTK
;
A
#
# COMPACT_ATOMS: atom_id res chain seq x y z
N MET A 1 7.68 -12.06 -11.87
CA MET A 1 7.15 -10.69 -11.74
C MET A 1 7.46 -10.23 -10.33
N GLY A 2 8.13 -9.09 -10.16
CA GLY A 2 8.03 -8.28 -8.94
C GLY A 2 8.86 -8.65 -7.71
N ASP A 3 10.08 -9.17 -7.86
CA ASP A 3 11.07 -9.31 -6.77
C ASP A 3 11.18 -7.99 -5.97
N HIS A 4 10.89 -8.02 -4.66
CA HIS A 4 11.09 -6.98 -3.63
C HIS A 4 9.96 -6.00 -3.28
N LEU A 5 8.78 -6.04 -3.91
CA LEU A 5 7.86 -4.91 -3.72
C LEU A 5 7.09 -4.87 -2.39
N LEU A 6 7.00 -6.02 -1.72
CA LEU A 6 6.03 -6.25 -0.64
C LEU A 6 6.65 -6.84 0.63
N GLU A 7 7.92 -7.24 0.62
CA GLU A 7 8.56 -7.94 1.74
C GLU A 7 8.54 -7.17 3.08
N LYS A 8 8.50 -5.83 3.03
CA LYS A 8 8.48 -5.02 4.26
C LYS A 8 7.10 -4.84 4.89
N HIS A 9 6.03 -5.17 4.16
CA HIS A 9 4.64 -4.90 4.53
C HIS A 9 3.73 -6.11 4.35
N VAL A 10 4.28 -7.33 4.39
CA VAL A 10 3.50 -8.56 4.25
C VAL A 10 3.79 -9.52 5.39
N GLY A 11 2.74 -10.15 5.91
CA GLY A 11 2.83 -11.23 6.89
C GLY A 11 3.35 -10.80 8.26
N LYS A 12 3.34 -9.50 8.59
CA LYS A 12 3.80 -9.01 9.89
C LYS A 12 2.75 -9.22 10.95
N SER A 13 3.19 -9.76 12.08
CA SER A 13 2.35 -9.88 13.27
C SER A 13 2.15 -8.53 13.95
N GLU A 14 1.09 -8.40 14.76
CA GLU A 14 0.84 -7.21 15.57
C GLU A 14 2.07 -6.80 16.40
N GLN A 15 2.72 -7.77 17.02
CA GLN A 15 3.92 -7.56 17.82
C GLN A 15 5.06 -6.92 17.01
N GLU A 16 5.31 -7.40 15.78
CA GLU A 16 6.33 -6.82 14.91
C GLU A 16 6.00 -5.38 14.51
N LEU A 17 4.72 -5.07 14.27
CA LEU A 17 4.29 -3.71 13.95
C LEU A 17 4.47 -2.76 15.15
N LEU A 18 4.14 -3.23 16.35
CA LEU A 18 4.35 -2.50 17.60
C LEU A 18 5.84 -2.29 17.90
N GLU A 19 6.67 -3.32 17.73
CA GLU A 19 8.12 -3.22 17.86
C GLU A 19 8.71 -2.24 16.86
N ARG A 20 8.23 -2.23 15.62
CA ARG A 20 8.64 -1.26 14.62
C ARG A 20 8.31 0.17 15.06
N LEU A 21 7.12 0.41 15.59
CA LEU A 21 6.73 1.72 16.12
C LEU A 21 7.62 2.19 17.29
N LYS A 22 8.04 1.25 18.15
CA LYS A 22 8.99 1.51 19.24
C LYS A 22 10.39 1.85 18.70
N ASN A 23 10.88 1.06 17.76
CA ASN A 23 12.22 1.20 17.18
C ASN A 23 12.35 2.37 16.19
N GLN A 24 11.25 2.80 15.57
CA GLN A 24 11.23 3.90 14.61
C GLN A 24 10.40 5.07 15.15
N PRO A 25 11.01 5.99 15.93
CA PRO A 25 10.30 7.13 16.52
C PRO A 25 9.71 8.10 15.47
N LYS A 26 10.18 8.02 14.20
CA LYS A 26 9.75 8.89 13.10
C LYS A 26 8.45 8.45 12.42
N ILE A 27 7.96 7.23 12.67
CA ILE A 27 6.71 6.74 12.07
C ILE A 27 5.55 6.85 13.06
N SER A 28 4.40 7.30 12.53
CA SER A 28 3.15 7.47 13.28
C SER A 28 2.25 6.24 13.23
N GLY A 29 2.56 5.27 12.36
CA GLY A 29 1.79 4.05 12.17
C GLY A 29 2.61 2.99 11.43
N SER A 30 2.24 1.74 11.62
CA SER A 30 2.80 0.60 10.91
C SER A 30 1.67 -0.34 10.52
N SER A 31 1.66 -0.78 9.26
CA SER A 31 0.66 -1.71 8.73
C SER A 31 1.31 -2.76 7.85
N SER A 32 0.62 -3.89 7.74
CA SER A 32 1.04 -5.03 6.94
C SER A 32 -0.17 -5.75 6.38
N PHE A 33 -0.07 -6.15 5.12
CA PHE A 33 -0.99 -7.10 4.50
C PHE A 33 -0.87 -8.46 5.21
N SER A 34 -1.97 -9.21 5.20
CA SER A 34 -2.03 -10.55 5.78
C SER A 34 -1.13 -11.56 5.04
N GLY A 35 -0.90 -11.36 3.74
CA GLY A 35 -0.11 -12.26 2.91
C GLY A 35 0.27 -11.63 1.56
N GLU A 36 1.22 -12.25 0.85
CA GLU A 36 1.71 -11.76 -0.44
C GLU A 36 0.59 -11.80 -1.47
N ASN A 37 -0.20 -12.88 -1.46
CA ASN A 37 -1.37 -13.06 -2.31
C ASN A 37 -2.40 -11.92 -2.14
N ILE A 38 -2.61 -11.44 -0.90
CA ILE A 38 -3.54 -10.35 -0.61
C ILE A 38 -2.98 -9.03 -1.14
N ALA A 39 -1.70 -8.79 -0.93
CA ALA A 39 -1.05 -7.59 -1.42
C ALA A 39 -1.03 -7.53 -2.96
N GLU A 40 -0.76 -8.66 -3.63
CA GLU A 40 -0.85 -8.80 -5.08
C GLU A 40 -2.27 -8.58 -5.59
N ASP A 41 -3.26 -9.18 -4.94
CA ASP A 41 -4.67 -9.01 -5.29
C ASP A 41 -5.12 -7.55 -5.14
N VAL A 42 -4.76 -6.87 -4.05
CA VAL A 42 -5.01 -5.43 -3.85
C VAL A 42 -4.36 -4.62 -4.97
N CYS A 43 -3.10 -4.89 -5.30
CA CYS A 43 -2.42 -4.22 -6.40
C CYS A 43 -3.14 -4.44 -7.73
N TYR A 44 -3.54 -5.68 -8.02
CA TYR A 44 -4.29 -6.02 -9.22
C TYR A 44 -5.63 -5.30 -9.29
N LYS A 45 -6.42 -5.31 -8.20
CA LYS A 45 -7.70 -4.62 -8.11
C LYS A 45 -7.55 -3.11 -8.34
N VAL A 46 -6.55 -2.48 -7.71
CA VAL A 46 -6.28 -1.04 -7.92
C VAL A 46 -5.93 -0.75 -9.37
N LEU A 47 -5.05 -1.54 -9.97
CA LEU A 47 -4.62 -1.36 -11.35
C LEU A 47 -5.72 -1.70 -12.34
N CYS A 48 -6.67 -2.56 -11.98
CA CYS A 48 -7.79 -2.96 -12.83
C CYS A 48 -8.95 -1.95 -12.78
N ASP A 49 -9.09 -1.21 -11.68
CA ASP A 49 -10.13 -0.18 -11.50
C ASP A 49 -10.07 0.90 -12.60
N LYS A 50 -11.23 1.18 -13.20
CA LYS A 50 -11.34 2.09 -14.35
C LYS A 50 -10.97 3.53 -13.99
N ASN A 51 -11.38 4.00 -12.81
CA ASN A 51 -11.11 5.37 -12.37
C ASN A 51 -9.61 5.55 -12.07
N ASN A 52 -9.00 4.54 -11.47
CA ASN A 52 -7.57 4.52 -11.20
C ASN A 52 -6.77 4.44 -12.49
N LYS A 53 -7.17 3.63 -13.48
CA LYS A 53 -6.56 3.61 -14.82
C LYS A 53 -6.56 4.99 -15.48
N ILE A 54 -7.67 5.72 -15.41
CA ILE A 54 -7.75 7.09 -15.95
C ILE A 54 -6.75 8.00 -15.24
N LYS A 55 -6.77 8.03 -13.90
CA LYS A 55 -5.83 8.82 -13.09
C LYS A 55 -4.36 8.50 -13.40
N ILE A 56 -4.03 7.22 -13.55
CA ILE A 56 -2.67 6.76 -13.85
C ILE A 56 -2.25 7.26 -15.24
N ASN A 57 -3.10 7.12 -16.26
CA ASN A 57 -2.79 7.61 -17.60
C ASN A 57 -2.64 9.14 -17.66
N GLU A 58 -3.51 9.88 -16.99
CA GLU A 58 -3.38 11.34 -16.88
C GLU A 58 -2.08 11.73 -16.17
N TRP A 59 -1.75 11.07 -15.07
CA TRP A 59 -0.52 11.29 -14.33
C TRP A 59 0.74 10.96 -15.15
N LEU A 60 0.74 9.88 -15.93
CA LEU A 60 1.84 9.52 -16.82
C LEU A 60 2.05 10.57 -17.91
N SER A 61 0.95 11.05 -18.51
CA SER A 61 0.96 12.02 -19.61
C SER A 61 1.30 13.43 -19.16
N ASP A 62 1.04 13.77 -17.89
CA ASP A 62 1.33 15.08 -17.33
C ASP A 62 2.77 15.16 -16.78
N SER A 63 3.62 15.89 -17.49
CA SER A 63 5.02 16.14 -17.11
C SER A 63 5.19 17.09 -15.92
N LYS A 64 4.14 17.86 -15.56
CA LYS A 64 4.14 18.73 -14.38
C LYS A 64 3.81 17.96 -13.10
N LYS A 65 3.22 16.77 -13.19
CA LYS A 65 2.97 15.91 -12.03
C LYS A 65 4.27 15.27 -11.55
N GLY A 66 4.41 15.18 -10.23
CA GLY A 66 5.55 14.54 -9.58
C GLY A 66 5.77 13.08 -10.02
N ASN A 67 6.95 12.54 -9.71
CA ASN A 67 7.34 11.20 -10.10
C ASN A 67 6.62 10.07 -9.34
N LYS A 68 5.79 10.39 -8.35
CA LYS A 68 5.00 9.43 -7.57
C LYS A 68 3.51 9.75 -7.65
N LEU A 69 2.69 8.71 -7.69
CA LEU A 69 1.24 8.79 -7.59
C LEU A 69 0.76 7.85 -6.49
N VAL A 70 -0.04 8.37 -5.56
CA VAL A 70 -0.72 7.53 -4.58
C VAL A 70 -2.10 7.19 -5.15
N VAL A 71 -2.44 5.91 -5.14
CA VAL A 71 -3.73 5.41 -5.62
C VAL A 71 -4.37 4.62 -4.50
N ASP A 72 -5.56 5.06 -4.10
CA ASP A 72 -6.36 4.43 -3.05
C ASP A 72 -7.00 3.14 -3.54
N TYR A 73 -6.93 2.12 -2.71
CA TYR A 73 -7.74 0.92 -2.77
C TYR A 73 -8.86 1.03 -1.74
N LYS A 74 -10.10 1.01 -2.22
CA LYS A 74 -11.27 0.85 -1.37
C LYS A 74 -11.70 -0.60 -1.45
N GLY A 75 -11.45 -1.34 -0.38
CA GLY A 75 -11.99 -2.69 -0.23
C GLY A 75 -13.45 -2.65 0.19
N ILE A 76 -14.01 -3.84 0.43
CA ILE A 76 -15.30 -4.01 1.09
C ILE A 76 -15.04 -4.42 2.54
N GLU A 77 -15.94 -4.07 3.46
CA GLU A 77 -15.76 -4.32 4.91
C GLU A 77 -15.67 -5.81 5.27
N GLU A 78 -15.99 -6.70 4.34
CA GLU A 78 -15.89 -8.15 4.51
C GLU A 78 -14.53 -8.74 4.07
N ASP A 79 -13.71 -7.96 3.35
CA ASP A 79 -12.45 -8.40 2.75
C ASP A 79 -11.26 -7.87 3.58
N LEU A 80 -10.90 -8.62 4.62
CA LEU A 80 -9.77 -8.28 5.48
C LEU A 80 -8.46 -8.39 4.68
N ILE A 81 -7.84 -7.25 4.40
CA ILE A 81 -6.59 -7.23 3.62
C ILE A 81 -5.33 -7.23 4.49
N GLY A 82 -5.45 -6.90 5.77
CA GLY A 82 -4.30 -6.81 6.66
C GLY A 82 -4.62 -6.20 8.01
N ILE A 83 -3.55 -5.88 8.73
CA ILE A 83 -3.62 -5.24 10.05
C ILE A 83 -2.77 -3.96 10.07
N GLY A 84 -3.13 -3.04 10.95
CA GLY A 84 -2.31 -1.87 11.20
C GLY A 84 -2.49 -1.28 12.59
N VAL A 85 -1.42 -0.67 13.09
CA VAL A 85 -1.33 -0.07 14.41
C VAL A 85 -0.85 1.37 14.28
N LYS A 86 -1.45 2.27 15.05
CA LYS A 86 -1.01 3.66 15.16
C LYS A 86 -0.24 3.86 16.45
N ARG A 87 0.68 4.83 16.44
CA ARG A 87 1.41 5.22 17.65
C ARG A 87 0.41 5.64 18.74
N GLY A 88 0.54 5.03 19.91
CA GLY A 88 -0.37 5.22 21.03
C GLY A 88 -1.48 4.18 21.13
N GLU A 89 -1.63 3.30 20.13
CA GLU A 89 -2.51 2.13 20.25
C GLU A 89 -1.76 0.94 20.83
N SER A 90 -2.47 0.15 21.62
CA SER A 90 -1.95 -1.05 22.29
C SER A 90 -2.08 -2.30 21.43
N SER A 91 -2.92 -2.26 20.39
CA SER A 91 -3.26 -3.38 19.52
C SER A 91 -3.38 -2.93 18.07
N ALA A 92 -3.17 -3.86 17.14
CA ALA A 92 -3.45 -3.67 15.74
C ALA A 92 -4.97 -3.77 15.48
N LYS A 93 -5.38 -3.14 14.39
CA LYS A 93 -6.74 -3.14 13.89
C LYS A 93 -6.80 -3.73 12.51
N ASP A 94 -7.91 -4.35 12.23
CA ASP A 94 -8.28 -4.85 10.91
C ASP A 94 -8.31 -3.69 9.90
N MET A 95 -7.69 -3.92 8.75
CA MET A 95 -7.60 -2.99 7.65
C MET A 95 -8.25 -3.63 6.42
N TYR A 96 -9.19 -2.91 5.83
CA TYR A 96 -9.94 -3.31 4.63
C TYR A 96 -9.60 -2.44 3.42
N ASN A 97 -9.04 -1.25 3.69
CA ASN A 97 -8.58 -0.31 2.68
C ASN A 97 -7.08 -0.39 2.54
N GLY A 98 -6.56 0.05 1.40
CA GLY A 98 -5.14 0.10 1.15
C GLY A 98 -4.77 1.27 0.26
N MET A 99 -3.48 1.49 0.10
CA MET A 99 -2.97 2.40 -0.91
C MET A 99 -1.78 1.75 -1.59
N ILE A 100 -1.65 2.02 -2.88
CA ILE A 100 -0.44 1.74 -3.63
C ILE A 100 0.20 3.05 -4.05
N VAL A 101 1.52 3.09 -3.99
CA VAL A 101 2.31 4.20 -4.50
C VAL A 101 2.95 3.74 -5.79
N LEU A 102 2.64 4.40 -6.90
CA LEU A 102 3.26 4.18 -8.19
C LEU A 102 4.40 5.18 -8.38
N LYS A 103 5.43 4.79 -9.14
CA LYS A 103 6.53 5.66 -9.53
C LYS A 103 6.80 5.55 -11.02
N LYS A 104 7.00 6.70 -11.68
CA LYS A 104 7.34 6.73 -13.12
C LYS A 104 8.68 6.02 -13.34
N ASP A 105 8.76 5.20 -14.39
CA ASP A 105 10.01 4.51 -14.74
C ASP A 105 10.96 5.39 -15.58
N GLY A 106 10.45 6.50 -16.12
CA GLY A 106 11.21 7.43 -16.97
C GLY A 106 11.18 7.07 -18.46
N LYS A 107 10.56 5.95 -18.85
CA LYS A 107 10.38 5.51 -20.25
C LYS A 107 8.92 5.61 -20.72
N GLY A 108 8.11 6.39 -20.01
CA GLY A 108 6.67 6.52 -20.24
C GLY A 108 5.81 5.48 -19.50
N GLY A 109 6.42 4.61 -18.71
CA GLY A 109 5.72 3.64 -17.86
C GLY A 109 5.79 3.96 -16.38
N TYR A 110 5.33 3.02 -15.57
CA TYR A 110 5.39 3.07 -14.11
C TYR A 110 5.68 1.68 -13.55
N TYR A 111 6.16 1.67 -12.31
CA TYR A 111 6.20 0.50 -11.46
C TYR A 111 5.53 0.85 -10.13
N ILE A 112 4.99 -0.16 -9.46
CA ILE A 112 4.52 0.01 -8.09
C ILE A 112 5.78 0.20 -7.24
N LEU A 113 5.85 1.24 -6.42
CA LEU A 113 6.98 1.53 -5.52
C LEU A 113 6.80 0.83 -4.17
N THR A 114 5.57 0.83 -3.65
CA THR A 114 5.19 0.19 -2.38
C THR A 114 3.67 0.15 -2.29
N GLY A 115 3.13 -0.74 -1.47
CA GLY A 115 1.74 -0.71 -1.02
C GLY A 115 1.66 -0.98 0.48
N TYR A 116 0.60 -0.50 1.13
CA TYR A 116 0.33 -0.82 2.53
C TYR A 116 -1.17 -0.68 2.86
N PRO A 117 -1.70 -1.46 3.82
CA PRO A 117 -3.06 -1.27 4.29
C PRO A 117 -3.24 0.06 5.02
N THR A 118 -4.44 0.61 4.90
CA THR A 118 -4.86 1.87 5.52
C THR A 118 -6.23 1.69 6.17
N LYS A 119 -6.52 2.57 7.14
CA LYS A 119 -7.85 2.64 7.75
C LYS A 119 -8.84 3.24 6.75
#